data_AF-A0A918ZPP1-F1
#
_entry.id   AF-A0A918ZPP1-F1
#
_cell.length_a   1.000
_cell.length_b   1.000
_cell.length_c   1.000
_cell.angle_alpha   90.00
_cell.angle_beta   90.00
_cell.angle_gamma   90.00
#
_symmetry.space_group_name_H-M   'P 1'
#
loop_
_entity.id
_entity.type
_entity.pdbx_description
1 polymer ?
#
loop_
_entity_poly.entity_id
_entity_poly.type
_entity_poly.pdbx_seq_one_letter_code
_entity_poly.pdbx_strand_id
1 'polypeptide(L)'
;MTGLTAGTAYTFAVYARDAAGNRSPRSAPVNITTEDTPGGTCSVVHRATNEWPGGFQGEIVIRNTGTTAVNGWTLAFAFADGQTITNMWGGTPTQTGADVRVAAASYTAGIPAGGSVTVGFIGSKGATNTAPTAFTLNGGTCAAA
;
A
#
# COMPACT_ATOMS: atom_id res chain seq x y z
N MET A 1 -5.46 -24.50 -4.24
CA MET A 1 -4.32 -24.33 -5.17
C MET A 1 -3.37 -23.35 -4.51
N THR A 2 -2.10 -23.69 -4.36
CA THR A 2 -1.12 -22.87 -3.64
C THR A 2 0.15 -22.76 -4.48
N GLY A 3 0.93 -21.69 -4.29
CA GLY A 3 2.19 -21.49 -5.02
C GLY A 3 2.08 -20.87 -6.41
N LEU A 4 1.02 -20.10 -6.70
CA LEU A 4 0.90 -19.34 -7.96
C LEU A 4 1.69 -18.03 -7.87
N THR A 5 2.28 -17.60 -8.98
CA THR A 5 2.94 -16.30 -9.14
C THR A 5 1.88 -15.24 -9.35
N ALA A 6 2.07 -14.06 -8.75
CA ALA A 6 1.13 -12.96 -8.88
C ALA A 6 1.21 -12.28 -10.26
N GLY A 7 0.15 -11.59 -10.67
CA GLY A 7 0.09 -10.90 -11.98
C GLY A 7 0.26 -11.84 -13.18
N THR A 8 0.10 -13.15 -12.98
CA THR A 8 0.43 -14.19 -13.96
C THR A 8 -0.85 -14.86 -14.43
N ALA A 9 -1.00 -14.97 -15.75
CA ALA A 9 -2.12 -15.69 -16.35
C ALA A 9 -1.91 -17.20 -16.20
N TYR A 10 -2.91 -17.88 -15.65
CA TYR A 10 -2.97 -19.34 -15.54
C TYR A 10 -4.17 -19.89 -16.29
N THR A 11 -3.96 -21.04 -16.94
CA THR A 11 -5.02 -21.75 -17.66
C THR A 11 -5.42 -23.01 -16.89
N PHE A 12 -6.71 -23.13 -16.59
CA PHE A 12 -7.28 -24.28 -15.89
C PHE A 12 -8.25 -25.05 -16.76
N ALA A 13 -8.18 -26.38 -16.69
CA ALA A 13 -9.16 -27.27 -17.27
C ALA A 13 -9.37 -28.46 -16.32
N VAL A 14 -10.62 -28.87 -16.14
CA VAL A 14 -11.01 -29.97 -15.24
C VAL A 14 -11.38 -31.21 -16.06
N TYR A 15 -11.27 -32.39 -15.44
CA TYR A 15 -11.80 -33.64 -15.97
C TYR A 15 -12.39 -34.45 -14.80
N ALA A 16 -13.37 -35.29 -15.08
CA ALA A 16 -13.97 -36.17 -14.09
C ALA A 16 -13.20 -37.50 -14.00
N ARG A 17 -13.21 -38.11 -12.80
CA ARG A 17 -12.77 -39.49 -12.56
C ARG A 17 -13.87 -40.29 -11.88
N ASP A 18 -14.03 -41.54 -12.28
CA ASP A 18 -14.90 -42.50 -11.56
C ASP A 18 -14.09 -43.34 -10.54
N ALA A 19 -14.80 -44.18 -9.77
CA ALA A 19 -14.20 -45.06 -8.76
C ALA A 19 -13.30 -46.16 -9.37
N ALA A 20 -13.47 -46.49 -10.65
CA ALA A 20 -12.63 -47.43 -11.38
C ALA A 20 -11.36 -46.78 -11.96
N GLY A 21 -11.24 -45.44 -11.88
CA GLY A 21 -10.08 -44.68 -12.33
C GLY A 21 -10.15 -44.17 -13.77
N ASN A 22 -11.28 -44.37 -14.47
CA ASN A 22 -11.49 -43.86 -15.84
C ASN A 22 -11.57 -42.33 -15.81
N ARG A 23 -11.04 -41.67 -16.86
CA ARG A 23 -11.03 -40.20 -17.00
C ARG A 23 -11.90 -39.75 -18.16
N SER A 24 -12.67 -38.69 -17.96
CA SER A 24 -13.39 -38.01 -19.05
C SER A 24 -12.45 -37.20 -19.95
N PRO A 25 -12.94 -36.71 -21.10
CA PRO A 25 -12.31 -35.58 -21.79
C PRO A 25 -12.19 -34.36 -20.88
N ARG A 26 -11.23 -33.46 -21.18
CA ARG A 26 -11.07 -32.19 -20.47
C ARG A 26 -12.19 -31.22 -20.82
N SER A 27 -12.54 -30.36 -19.87
CA SER A 27 -13.38 -29.18 -20.12
C SER A 27 -12.69 -28.20 -21.07
N ALA A 28 -13.45 -27.21 -21.56
CA ALA A 28 -12.86 -26.01 -22.14
C ALA A 28 -11.93 -25.32 -21.10
N PRO A 29 -10.81 -24.73 -21.55
CA PRO A 29 -9.91 -24.02 -20.67
C PRO A 29 -10.53 -22.70 -20.19
N VAL A 30 -10.28 -22.35 -18.93
CA VAL A 30 -10.54 -21.02 -18.38
C VAL A 30 -9.21 -20.35 -18.09
N ASN A 31 -9.05 -19.13 -18.59
CA ASN A 31 -7.92 -18.29 -18.25
C ASN A 31 -8.30 -17.40 -17.06
N ILE A 32 -7.50 -17.45 -16.01
CA ILE A 32 -7.60 -16.54 -14.88
C ILE A 32 -6.23 -15.91 -14.65
N THR A 33 -6.19 -14.61 -14.38
CA THR A 33 -4.97 -13.93 -13.98
C THR A 33 -5.02 -13.81 -12.47
N THR A 34 -3.95 -14.24 -11.78
CA THR A 34 -3.79 -13.95 -10.36
C THR A 34 -3.72 -12.43 -10.19
N GLU A 35 -4.34 -11.90 -9.15
CA GLU A 35 -4.11 -10.51 -8.77
C GLU A 35 -2.60 -10.29 -8.60
N ASP A 36 -2.13 -9.08 -8.90
CA ASP A 36 -0.78 -8.69 -8.52
C ASP A 36 -0.58 -8.93 -7.02
N THR A 37 0.65 -9.20 -6.61
CA THR A 37 0.99 -9.05 -5.19
C THR A 37 0.65 -7.59 -4.91
N PRO A 38 -0.07 -7.21 -3.83
CA PRO A 38 -0.31 -5.81 -3.52
C PRO A 38 0.99 -5.05 -3.75
N GLY A 39 1.02 -4.33 -4.89
CA GLY A 39 2.29 -4.01 -5.54
C GLY A 39 3.04 -3.09 -4.61
N GLY A 40 4.34 -3.32 -4.49
CA GLY A 40 5.16 -2.64 -3.51
C GLY A 40 5.95 -3.58 -2.65
N THR A 41 7.27 -3.42 -2.63
CA THR A 41 8.11 -3.82 -1.50
C THR A 41 7.83 -2.97 -0.26
N CYS A 42 6.58 -2.51 -0.07
CA CYS A 42 6.19 -1.64 1.02
C CYS A 42 4.74 -1.85 1.47
N SER A 43 4.52 -1.58 2.76
CA SER A 43 3.20 -1.49 3.38
C SER A 43 3.12 -0.21 4.19
N VAL A 44 1.97 0.45 4.17
CA VAL A 44 1.75 1.74 4.83
C VAL A 44 0.55 1.64 5.74
N VAL A 45 0.76 1.99 7.01
CA VAL A 45 -0.32 2.21 7.99
C VAL A 45 -0.47 3.71 8.16
N HIS A 46 -1.67 4.23 7.97
CA HIS A 46 -2.01 5.63 8.24
C HIS A 46 -3.11 5.68 9.31
N ARG A 47 -2.89 6.45 10.37
CA ARG A 47 -3.90 6.62 11.43
C ARG A 47 -3.90 8.03 12.01
N ALA A 48 -5.08 8.50 12.40
CA ALA A 48 -5.20 9.66 13.29
C ALA A 48 -4.96 9.21 14.74
N THR A 49 -3.93 9.75 15.39
CA THR A 49 -3.60 9.42 16.78
C THR A 49 -4.31 10.33 17.78
N ASN A 50 -4.71 11.52 17.34
CA ASN A 50 -5.51 12.46 18.13
C ASN A 50 -6.31 13.36 17.19
N GLU A 51 -7.50 13.79 17.59
CA GLU A 51 -8.35 14.69 16.79
C GLU A 51 -9.01 15.76 17.66
N TRP A 52 -9.22 16.95 17.09
CA TRP A 52 -9.92 18.07 17.73
C TRP A 52 -10.75 18.84 16.68
N PRO A 53 -11.61 19.80 17.09
CA PRO A 53 -12.35 20.62 16.14
C PRO A 53 -11.42 21.33 15.16
N GLY A 54 -11.56 21.01 13.86
CA GLY A 54 -10.77 21.60 12.78
C GLY A 54 -9.39 20.99 12.53
N GLY A 55 -8.92 20.03 13.33
CA GLY A 55 -7.58 19.46 13.15
C GLY A 55 -7.38 18.05 13.71
N PHE A 56 -6.26 17.45 13.34
CA PHE A 56 -5.85 16.13 13.80
C PHE A 56 -4.33 15.97 13.79
N GLN A 57 -3.85 15.04 14.60
CA GLN A 57 -2.50 14.51 14.54
C GLN A 57 -2.55 13.16 13.82
N GLY A 58 -1.80 13.06 12.73
CA GLY A 58 -1.65 11.84 11.96
C GLY A 58 -0.29 11.17 12.19
N GLU A 59 -0.28 9.86 12.05
CA GLU A 59 0.93 9.03 12.04
C GLU A 59 0.89 8.12 10.81
N ILE A 60 2.05 8.01 10.15
CA ILE A 60 2.25 7.14 9.00
C ILE A 60 3.45 6.23 9.30
N VAL A 61 3.20 4.91 9.28
CA VAL A 61 4.25 3.90 9.39
C VAL A 61 4.50 3.33 8.01
N ILE A 62 5.72 3.50 7.50
CA ILE A 62 6.16 2.98 6.21
C ILE A 62 7.04 1.77 6.50
N ARG A 63 6.58 0.58 6.11
CA ARG A 63 7.32 -0.67 6.21
C ARG A 63 7.89 -1.04 4.85
N ASN A 64 9.17 -1.42 4.81
CA ASN A 64 9.79 -2.06 3.66
C ASN A 64 9.59 -3.58 3.77
N THR A 65 8.76 -4.15 2.89
CA THR A 65 8.50 -5.59 2.81
C THR A 65 9.41 -6.30 1.82
N GLY A 66 10.30 -5.56 1.15
CA GLY A 66 11.31 -6.11 0.24
C GLY A 66 12.57 -6.61 0.95
N THR A 67 13.51 -7.08 0.12
CA THR A 67 14.79 -7.68 0.55
C THR A 67 15.97 -6.71 0.50
N THR A 68 15.79 -5.52 -0.07
CA THR A 68 16.82 -4.47 -0.18
C THR A 68 16.43 -3.26 0.64
N ALA A 69 17.40 -2.61 1.28
CA ALA A 69 17.16 -1.36 1.99
C ALA A 69 16.72 -0.24 1.03
N VAL A 70 15.79 0.61 1.47
CA VAL A 70 15.40 1.84 0.78
C VAL A 70 16.23 2.98 1.35
N ASN A 71 16.96 3.69 0.50
CA ASN A 71 17.77 4.86 0.88
C ASN A 71 17.24 6.09 0.17
N GLY A 72 16.47 6.89 0.89
CA GLY A 72 15.65 7.96 0.33
C GLY A 72 14.31 7.43 -0.17
N TRP A 73 13.25 8.09 0.24
CA TRP A 73 11.89 7.72 -0.18
C TRP A 73 11.02 8.95 -0.41
N THR A 74 10.08 8.81 -1.32
CA THR A 74 8.96 9.72 -1.53
C THR A 74 7.68 8.91 -1.40
N LEU A 75 6.91 9.17 -0.35
CA LEU A 75 5.58 8.61 -0.18
C LEU A 75 4.58 9.51 -0.90
N ALA A 76 3.65 8.94 -1.66
CA ALA A 76 2.53 9.71 -2.23
C ALA A 76 1.19 9.03 -1.94
N PHE A 77 0.19 9.85 -1.64
CA PHE A 77 -1.20 9.45 -1.36
C PHE A 77 -2.13 10.64 -1.61
N ALA A 78 -3.44 10.40 -1.56
CA ALA A 78 -4.45 11.44 -1.69
C ALA A 78 -5.39 11.46 -0.48
N PHE A 79 -5.67 12.65 0.03
CA PHE A 79 -6.68 12.87 1.07
C PHE A 79 -8.09 12.91 0.48
N ALA A 80 -9.06 12.31 1.17
CA ALA A 80 -10.41 12.13 0.64
C ALA A 80 -11.36 13.31 0.93
N ASP A 81 -11.14 14.04 2.02
CA ASP A 81 -12.08 15.03 2.58
C ASP A 81 -11.49 16.45 2.65
N GLY A 82 -10.51 16.75 1.80
CA GLY A 82 -9.85 18.06 1.78
C GLY A 82 -8.95 18.33 2.99
N GLN A 83 -8.47 17.27 3.66
CA GLN A 83 -7.47 17.42 4.72
C GLN A 83 -6.22 18.12 4.17
N THR A 84 -5.59 18.98 4.98
CA THR A 84 -4.37 19.70 4.60
C THR A 84 -3.32 19.52 5.67
N ILE A 85 -2.10 19.14 5.28
CA ILE A 85 -0.97 19.06 6.23
C ILE A 85 -0.51 20.47 6.58
N THR A 86 -0.45 20.79 7.88
CA THR A 86 0.00 22.10 8.38
C THR A 86 1.39 22.05 8.98
N ASN A 87 1.79 20.92 9.55
CA ASN A 87 3.14 20.68 10.06
C ASN A 87 3.51 19.19 9.96
N MET A 88 4.78 18.86 9.79
CA MET A 88 5.23 17.47 9.67
C MET A 88 6.61 17.27 10.26
N TRP A 89 6.84 16.09 10.82
CA TRP A 89 8.16 15.61 11.25
C TRP A 89 8.44 14.23 10.64
N GLY A 90 9.72 13.95 10.38
CA GLY A 90 10.16 12.73 9.70
C GLY A 90 10.00 12.79 8.18
N GLY A 91 9.53 13.91 7.62
CA GLY A 91 9.45 14.14 6.19
C GLY A 91 9.11 15.58 5.84
N THR A 92 9.22 15.92 4.56
CA THR A 92 8.86 17.22 4.00
C THR A 92 7.68 17.03 3.05
N PRO A 93 6.47 17.49 3.43
CA PRO A 93 5.29 17.36 2.60
C PRO A 93 5.24 18.43 1.52
N THR A 94 4.70 18.06 0.37
CA THR A 94 4.21 18.95 -0.69
C THR A 94 2.78 18.51 -1.01
N GLN A 95 1.85 19.45 -1.02
CA GLN A 95 0.44 19.15 -1.21
C GLN A 95 -0.16 20.05 -2.29
N THR A 96 -0.94 19.49 -3.20
CA THR A 96 -1.69 20.21 -4.23
C THR A 96 -3.10 19.65 -4.28
N GLY A 97 -4.07 20.40 -3.77
CA GLY A 97 -5.42 19.87 -3.55
C GLY A 97 -5.38 18.64 -2.63
N ALA A 98 -5.93 17.52 -3.10
CA ALA A 98 -5.94 16.26 -2.38
C ALA A 98 -4.59 15.52 -2.42
N ASP A 99 -3.76 15.77 -3.44
CA ASP A 99 -2.53 15.01 -3.68
C ASP A 99 -1.43 15.45 -2.72
N VAL A 100 -0.87 14.49 -1.99
CA VAL A 100 0.22 14.68 -1.04
C VAL A 100 1.44 13.87 -1.49
N ARG A 101 2.61 14.50 -1.48
CA ARG A 101 3.92 13.85 -1.62
C ARG A 101 4.80 14.23 -0.44
N VAL A 102 5.34 13.23 0.24
CA VAL A 102 6.25 13.41 1.38
C VAL A 102 7.62 12.87 1.01
N ALA A 103 8.61 13.75 0.96
CA ALA A 103 10.02 13.35 0.85
C ALA A 103 10.59 13.05 2.23
N ALA A 104 11.47 12.05 2.32
CA ALA A 104 12.12 11.69 3.58
C ALA A 104 12.94 12.85 4.17
N ALA A 105 12.89 13.01 5.50
CA ALA A 105 13.89 13.78 6.22
C ALA A 105 15.19 12.96 6.33
N SER A 106 16.33 13.61 6.54
CA SER A 106 17.64 12.94 6.59
C SER A 106 17.69 11.80 7.61
N TYR A 107 17.07 11.98 8.77
CA TYR A 107 17.06 11.00 9.87
C TYR A 107 16.02 9.87 9.72
N THR A 108 15.15 9.94 8.70
CA THR A 108 14.18 8.88 8.35
C THR A 108 14.42 8.31 6.95
N ALA A 109 15.47 8.74 6.25
CA ALA A 109 15.72 8.39 4.86
C ALA A 109 15.98 6.90 4.62
N GLY A 110 16.54 6.20 5.60
CA GLY A 110 16.84 4.77 5.50
C GLY A 110 15.71 3.90 6.04
N ILE A 111 15.21 2.97 5.22
CA ILE A 111 14.31 1.90 5.66
C ILE A 111 14.99 0.55 5.36
N PRO A 112 15.55 -0.15 6.36
CA PRO A 112 16.15 -1.47 6.16
C PRO A 112 15.18 -2.46 5.53
N ALA A 113 15.70 -3.49 4.87
CA ALA A 113 14.88 -4.62 4.42
C ALA A 113 14.11 -5.24 5.60
N GLY A 114 12.80 -5.40 5.46
CA GLY A 114 11.92 -5.87 6.55
C GLY A 114 11.66 -4.84 7.67
N GLY A 115 12.34 -3.69 7.65
CA GLY A 115 12.24 -2.63 8.65
C GLY A 115 11.14 -1.61 8.36
N SER A 116 11.01 -0.64 9.25
CA SER A 116 10.02 0.44 9.14
C SER A 116 10.58 1.78 9.59
N VAL A 117 9.97 2.85 9.09
CA VAL A 117 10.10 4.20 9.64
C VAL A 117 8.72 4.75 9.96
N THR A 118 8.65 5.59 10.98
CA THR A 118 7.42 6.28 11.38
C THR A 118 7.60 7.76 11.20
N VAL A 119 6.62 8.40 10.56
CA VAL A 119 6.53 9.84 10.40
C VAL A 119 5.20 10.33 10.96
N GLY A 120 5.15 11.58 11.38
CA GLY A 120 3.93 12.14 11.94
C GLY A 120 3.71 13.57 11.47
N PHE A 121 2.46 14.01 11.56
CA PHE A 121 2.07 15.31 11.07
C PHE A 121 0.88 15.87 11.83
N ILE A 122 0.71 17.19 11.78
CA ILE A 122 -0.53 17.86 12.14
C ILE A 122 -1.22 18.27 10.83
N GLY A 123 -2.52 18.02 10.74
CA GLY A 123 -3.34 18.44 9.62
C GLY A 123 -4.62 19.14 10.05
N SER A 124 -5.17 19.97 9.16
CA SER A 124 -6.53 20.47 9.26
C SER A 124 -7.51 19.49 8.62
N LYS A 125 -8.74 19.43 9.15
CA LYS A 125 -9.83 18.60 8.62
C LYS A 125 -11.17 19.34 8.68
N GLY A 126 -12.11 18.89 7.86
CA GLY A 126 -13.51 19.31 7.93
C GLY A 126 -14.31 18.51 8.95
N ALA A 127 -15.59 18.29 8.66
CA ALA A 127 -16.47 17.43 9.46
C ALA A 127 -16.09 15.95 9.35
N THR A 128 -15.60 15.53 8.18
CA THR A 128 -15.14 14.16 7.89
C THR A 128 -13.61 14.09 7.87
N ASN A 129 -13.08 12.91 8.22
CA ASN A 129 -11.64 12.63 8.21
C ASN A 129 -11.34 11.19 7.78
N THR A 130 -11.71 10.85 6.56
CA THR A 130 -11.47 9.54 5.98
C THR A 130 -9.98 9.37 5.69
N ALA A 131 -9.41 8.26 6.17
CA ALA A 131 -8.02 7.93 5.93
C ALA A 131 -7.78 7.59 4.43
N PRO A 132 -6.61 7.94 3.87
CA PRO A 132 -6.23 7.48 2.54
C PRO A 132 -6.12 5.95 2.47
N THR A 133 -6.51 5.37 1.34
CA THR A 133 -6.51 3.91 1.11
C THR A 133 -5.51 3.45 0.06
N ALA A 134 -4.89 4.38 -0.66
CA ALA A 134 -3.91 4.10 -1.71
C ALA A 134 -2.62 4.88 -1.46
N PHE A 135 -1.49 4.18 -1.51
CA PHE A 135 -0.17 4.73 -1.25
C PHE A 135 0.81 4.26 -2.32
N THR A 136 1.79 5.09 -2.61
CA THR A 136 2.96 4.71 -3.42
C THR A 136 4.24 5.15 -2.71
N LEU A 137 5.30 4.34 -2.80
CA LEU A 137 6.65 4.67 -2.32
C LEU A 137 7.60 4.63 -3.51
N ASN A 138 8.23 5.78 -3.82
CA ASN A 138 9.10 5.94 -4.99
C ASN A 138 8.41 5.55 -6.32
N GLY A 139 7.10 5.75 -6.41
CA GLY A 139 6.29 5.43 -7.61
C GLY A 139 5.82 3.98 -7.69
N GLY A 140 6.34 3.06 -6.88
CA GLY A 140 5.76 1.73 -6.70
C GLY A 140 4.54 1.82 -5.78
N THR A 141 3.50 1.04 -6.03
CA THR A 141 2.36 0.91 -5.11
C THR A 141 2.84 0.44 -3.73
N CYS A 142 2.05 0.65 -2.67
CA CYS A 142 2.23 0.00 -1.38
C CYS A 142 0.88 -0.53 -0.88
N ALA A 143 0.91 -1.64 -0.14
CA ALA A 143 -0.29 -2.14 0.54
C ALA A 143 -0.70 -1.20 1.68
N ALA A 144 -1.96 -0.74 1.68
CA ALA A 144 -2.57 -0.14 2.86
C ALA A 144 -2.84 -1.25 3.90
N ALA A 145 -2.48 -0.99 5.16
CA ALA A 145 -2.59 -1.95 6.26
C ALA A 145 -3.32 -1.36 7.47
#